data_AF-A0A432GS45-F1
#
_entry.id   AF-A0A432GS45-F1
#
_cell.length_a   1.000
_cell.length_b   1.000
_cell.length_c   1.000
_cell.angle_alpha   90.00
_cell.angle_beta   90.00
_cell.angle_gamma   90.00
#
_symmetry.space_group_name_H-M   'P 1'
#
loop_
_entity.id
_entity.type
_entity.pdbx_description
1 polymer ?
#
loop_
_entity_poly.entity_id
_entity_poly.type
_entity_poly.pdbx_seq_one_letter_code
_entity_poly.pdbx_strand_id
1 'polypeptide(L)'
;MLAGIFIPVSAWGVSSFGCIGATVAEYLIPGLGYGILGHYDKMLVLGGSRWIVLNKYWQNSSSSDYEQYFNKIYKETELADDKKQHDFFYSRETYYANVYLSMYGNLTFATFYDLYETGCEKNSSTFGLMLSPFQVWEYADEWTFWVPTIWASTVSLDSDLVTYHVDNDLSKNEIINTSFLQYQLVGVGEEMLFRGVIQKSLFNLFSMGFSKSPSRWGSIITASAIFGAVHSGAGFTASPGVAFVAGIYLGMVYHPAEGNFDLTQPIAIHSWWDTILEHRRLKDAKFVERKSGENALNYTLQDRRTYPLFGFNYFF
;
A
#
# COMPACT_ATOMS: atom_id res chain seq x y z
N MET A 1 15.03 2.28 4.77
CA MET A 1 15.51 2.17 6.17
C MET A 1 14.35 1.92 7.16
N LEU A 2 13.38 1.06 6.79
CA LEU A 2 12.24 0.67 7.64
C LEU A 2 12.33 -0.81 8.09
N ALA A 3 13.08 -1.64 7.36
CA ALA A 3 13.20 -3.07 7.64
C ALA A 3 13.91 -3.42 8.96
N GLY A 4 14.78 -2.54 9.47
CA GLY A 4 15.50 -2.77 10.73
C GLY A 4 14.63 -2.63 11.99
N ILE A 5 13.46 -1.99 11.89
CA ILE A 5 12.58 -1.71 13.04
C ILE A 5 11.48 -2.78 13.20
N PHE A 6 11.20 -3.59 12.17
CA PHE A 6 10.12 -4.58 12.21
C PHE A 6 10.55 -6.03 12.50
N ILE A 7 11.84 -6.36 12.38
CA ILE A 7 12.39 -7.66 12.82
C ILE A 7 12.15 -7.91 14.33
N PRO A 8 12.23 -6.91 15.24
CA PRO A 8 11.94 -7.15 16.65
C PRO A 8 10.48 -7.52 16.90
N VAL A 9 9.49 -6.92 16.23
CA VAL A 9 8.08 -7.10 16.65
C VAL A 9 7.51 -8.46 16.22
N SER A 10 7.86 -8.96 15.02
CA SER A 10 7.44 -10.30 14.57
C SER A 10 8.18 -11.42 15.30
N ALA A 11 9.41 -11.18 15.76
CA ALA A 11 10.21 -12.14 16.53
C ALA A 11 9.78 -12.24 18.01
N TRP A 12 9.07 -11.26 18.56
CA TRP A 12 8.67 -11.24 19.97
C TRP A 12 7.44 -12.11 20.28
N GLY A 13 6.75 -12.64 19.27
CA GLY A 13 5.57 -13.51 19.44
C GLY A 13 5.78 -14.98 19.06
N VAL A 14 6.94 -15.35 18.52
CA VAL A 14 7.21 -16.73 18.07
C VAL A 14 7.88 -17.55 19.17
N SER A 15 7.23 -18.65 19.53
CA SER A 15 7.49 -19.43 20.76
C SER A 15 8.75 -20.31 20.72
N SER A 16 9.46 -20.39 19.60
CA SER A 16 10.65 -21.25 19.47
C SER A 16 11.78 -20.61 18.64
N PHE A 17 13.03 -20.90 19.03
CA PHE A 17 14.23 -20.51 18.28
C PHE A 17 14.23 -21.02 16.83
N GLY A 18 13.57 -22.16 16.57
CA GLY A 18 13.40 -22.72 15.22
C GLY A 18 12.53 -21.82 14.34
N CYS A 19 11.44 -21.27 14.88
CA CYS A 19 10.57 -20.36 14.14
C CYS A 19 11.24 -19.00 13.87
N ILE A 20 12.04 -18.49 14.81
CA ILE A 20 12.86 -17.29 14.58
C ILE A 20 13.85 -17.54 13.44
N GLY A 21 14.56 -18.66 13.46
CA GLY A 21 15.51 -19.03 12.40
C GLY A 21 14.84 -19.16 11.03
N ALA A 22 13.68 -19.80 10.96
CA ALA A 22 12.90 -19.93 9.74
C ALA A 22 12.40 -18.56 9.22
N THR A 23 11.93 -17.68 10.12
CA THR A 23 11.47 -16.33 9.74
C THR A 23 12.62 -15.49 9.20
N VAL A 24 13.81 -15.55 9.82
CA VAL A 24 15.01 -14.87 9.31
C VAL A 24 15.43 -15.45 7.96
N ALA A 25 15.40 -16.77 7.80
CA ALA A 25 15.71 -17.43 6.52
C ALA A 25 14.75 -16.99 5.41
N GLU A 26 13.44 -16.93 5.70
CA GLU A 26 12.39 -16.46 4.78
C GLU A 26 12.52 -14.97 4.43
N TYR A 27 12.96 -14.15 5.38
CA TYR A 27 13.24 -12.74 5.14
C TYR A 27 14.42 -12.55 4.18
N LEU A 28 15.52 -13.28 4.41
CA LEU A 28 16.75 -13.16 3.62
C LEU A 28 16.61 -13.80 2.23
N ILE A 29 15.97 -14.96 2.16
CA ILE A 29 15.80 -15.73 0.93
C ILE A 29 14.32 -16.12 0.85
N PRO A 30 13.51 -15.44 0.00
CA PRO A 30 12.10 -15.75 -0.14
C PRO A 30 11.87 -17.24 -0.45
N GLY A 31 11.00 -17.88 0.33
CA GLY A 31 10.68 -19.31 0.26
C GLY A 31 11.56 -20.22 1.13
N LEU A 32 12.74 -19.80 1.57
CA LEU A 32 13.66 -20.69 2.29
C LEU A 32 13.10 -21.09 3.67
N GLY A 33 12.50 -20.16 4.41
CA GLY A 33 11.93 -20.48 5.71
C GLY A 33 10.75 -21.44 5.58
N TYR A 34 9.89 -21.22 4.58
CA TYR A 34 8.82 -22.17 4.27
C TYR A 34 9.33 -23.56 3.86
N GLY A 35 10.43 -23.63 3.10
CA GLY A 35 11.07 -24.89 2.75
C GLY A 35 11.61 -25.65 3.96
N ILE A 36 12.25 -24.95 4.91
CA ILE A 36 12.75 -25.52 6.18
C ILE A 36 11.59 -26.06 7.03
N LEU A 37 10.47 -25.33 7.07
CA LEU A 37 9.27 -25.71 7.81
C LEU A 37 8.41 -26.77 7.10
N GLY A 38 8.74 -27.15 5.85
CA GLY A 38 7.95 -28.11 5.07
C GLY A 38 6.64 -27.54 4.49
N HIS A 39 6.46 -26.22 4.49
CA HIS A 39 5.29 -25.52 3.94
C HIS A 39 5.47 -25.26 2.43
N TYR A 40 5.56 -26.33 1.63
CA TYR A 40 5.94 -26.22 0.22
C TYR A 40 4.95 -25.44 -0.65
N ASP A 41 3.66 -25.44 -0.31
CA ASP A 41 2.66 -24.60 -0.96
C ASP A 41 2.96 -23.11 -0.77
N LYS A 42 3.32 -22.70 0.45
CA LYS A 42 3.74 -21.32 0.77
C LYS A 42 5.08 -20.96 0.14
N MET A 43 6.05 -21.89 0.14
CA MET A 43 7.32 -21.72 -0.55
C MET A 43 7.11 -21.42 -2.03
N LEU A 44 6.27 -22.21 -2.71
CA LEU A 44 6.01 -22.04 -4.13
C LEU A 44 5.21 -20.76 -4.42
N VAL A 45 4.14 -20.51 -3.67
CA VAL A 45 3.24 -19.37 -3.94
C VAL A 45 3.82 -18.06 -3.42
N LEU A 46 4.07 -17.93 -2.12
CA LEU A 46 4.57 -16.69 -1.53
C LEU A 46 6.05 -16.46 -1.85
N GLY A 47 6.89 -17.48 -1.63
CA GLY A 47 8.32 -17.41 -1.95
C GLY A 47 8.57 -17.21 -3.45
N GLY A 48 7.92 -18.01 -4.29
CA GLY A 48 8.02 -17.89 -5.75
C GLY A 48 7.51 -16.55 -6.28
N SER A 49 6.36 -16.06 -5.79
CA SER A 49 5.85 -14.74 -6.20
C SER A 49 6.80 -13.62 -5.81
N ARG A 50 7.36 -13.66 -4.59
CA ARG A 50 8.38 -12.70 -4.13
C ARG A 50 9.62 -12.72 -5.03
N TRP A 51 10.09 -13.88 -5.46
CA TRP A 51 11.19 -14.00 -6.43
C TRP A 51 10.84 -13.40 -7.80
N ILE A 52 9.64 -13.65 -8.31
CA ILE A 52 9.17 -13.11 -9.59
C ILE A 52 9.16 -11.58 -9.54
N VAL A 53 8.52 -10.98 -8.53
CA VAL A 53 8.43 -9.52 -8.44
C VAL A 53 9.79 -8.88 -8.12
N LEU A 54 10.64 -9.53 -7.33
CA LEU A 54 12.00 -9.06 -7.07
C LEU A 54 12.86 -9.07 -8.33
N ASN A 55 12.77 -10.12 -9.14
CA ASN A 55 13.47 -10.22 -10.42
C ASN A 55 12.98 -9.14 -11.40
N LYS A 56 11.66 -8.91 -11.45
CA LYS A 56 11.07 -7.84 -12.26
C LYS A 56 11.50 -6.45 -11.77
N TYR A 57 11.56 -6.22 -10.47
CA TYR A 57 12.12 -5.00 -9.90
C TYR A 57 13.58 -4.79 -10.35
N TRP A 58 14.44 -5.81 -10.26
CA TRP A 58 15.84 -5.70 -10.70
C TRP A 58 15.99 -5.48 -12.20
N GLN A 59 15.16 -6.13 -13.02
CA GLN A 59 15.16 -5.92 -14.47
C GLN A 59 14.89 -4.44 -14.82
N ASN A 60 13.90 -3.82 -14.16
CA ASN A 60 13.54 -2.44 -14.43
C ASN A 60 14.53 -1.44 -13.78
N SER A 61 14.91 -1.66 -12.51
CA SER A 61 15.81 -0.76 -11.77
C SER A 61 17.27 -0.79 -12.22
N SER A 62 17.68 -1.78 -13.03
CA SER A 62 19.01 -1.80 -13.65
C SER A 62 19.10 -0.97 -14.94
N SER A 63 17.97 -0.46 -15.45
CA SER A 63 17.96 0.40 -16.63
C SER A 63 18.53 1.78 -16.34
N SER A 64 19.13 2.42 -17.34
CA SER A 64 19.53 3.83 -17.27
C SER A 64 18.34 4.78 -17.13
N ASP A 65 17.15 4.34 -17.54
CA ASP A 65 15.92 5.15 -17.52
C ASP A 65 15.17 5.04 -16.19
N TYR A 66 15.67 4.22 -15.25
CA TYR A 66 15.13 4.14 -13.89
C TYR A 66 15.53 5.36 -13.06
N GLU A 67 14.54 6.04 -12.49
CA GLU A 67 14.76 7.13 -11.55
C GLU A 67 14.53 6.67 -10.10
N GLN A 68 15.60 6.63 -9.33
CA GLN A 68 15.59 6.17 -7.94
C GLN A 68 15.06 7.22 -6.95
N TYR A 69 15.10 8.51 -7.31
CA TYR A 69 14.78 9.58 -6.37
C TYR A 69 13.34 10.06 -6.54
N PHE A 70 12.55 9.91 -5.47
CA PHE A 70 11.13 10.28 -5.48
C PHE A 70 10.88 11.77 -5.81
N ASN A 71 11.77 12.66 -5.37
CA ASN A 71 11.65 14.11 -5.66
C ASN A 71 11.90 14.47 -7.15
N LYS A 72 12.37 13.51 -7.97
CA LYS A 72 12.49 13.68 -9.41
C LYS A 72 11.31 13.08 -10.18
N ILE A 73 10.51 12.20 -9.56
CA ILE A 73 9.34 11.58 -10.20
C ILE A 73 8.05 12.28 -9.83
N TYR A 74 8.01 13.04 -8.74
CA TYR A 74 6.80 13.71 -8.24
C TYR A 74 7.04 15.18 -7.95
N LYS A 75 6.14 16.03 -8.44
CA LYS A 75 6.05 17.46 -8.13
C LYS A 75 4.64 17.81 -7.69
N GLU A 76 4.55 18.55 -6.59
CA GLU A 76 3.34 19.22 -6.15
C GLU A 76 3.51 20.72 -6.40
N THR A 77 2.52 21.35 -7.04
CA THR A 77 2.50 22.80 -7.26
C THR A 77 1.22 23.37 -6.68
N GLU A 78 1.33 24.33 -5.77
CA GLU A 78 0.17 25.06 -5.25
C GLU A 78 -0.40 25.99 -6.34
N LEU A 79 -1.71 25.96 -6.50
CA LEU A 79 -2.48 26.82 -7.40
C LEU A 79 -3.28 27.85 -6.58
N ALA A 80 -3.92 28.79 -7.28
CA ALA A 80 -4.95 29.62 -6.66
C ALA A 80 -6.10 28.76 -6.09
N ASP A 81 -6.82 29.32 -5.10
CA ASP A 81 -7.98 28.69 -4.44
C ASP A 81 -7.66 27.42 -3.63
N ASP A 82 -6.49 27.36 -2.98
CA ASP A 82 -6.02 26.24 -2.13
C ASP A 82 -5.97 24.88 -2.86
N LYS A 83 -5.94 24.90 -4.20
CA LYS A 83 -5.85 23.71 -5.04
C LYS A 83 -4.39 23.31 -5.26
N LYS A 84 -4.18 22.02 -5.51
CA LYS A 84 -2.85 21.45 -5.74
C LYS A 84 -2.82 20.72 -7.07
N GLN A 85 -1.84 21.05 -7.90
CA GLN A 85 -1.50 20.29 -9.10
C GLN A 85 -0.45 19.24 -8.76
N HIS A 86 -0.69 18.02 -9.24
CA HIS A 86 0.20 16.89 -9.06
C HIS A 86 0.74 16.43 -10.41
N ASP A 87 2.06 16.50 -10.58
CA ASP A 87 2.75 16.05 -11.78
C ASP A 87 3.63 14.83 -11.46
N PHE A 88 3.38 13.72 -12.17
CA PHE A 88 4.16 12.49 -12.08
C PHE A 88 4.98 12.30 -13.35
N PHE A 89 6.23 11.90 -13.22
CA PHE A 89 7.17 11.68 -14.32
C PHE A 89 7.62 10.23 -14.30
N TYR A 90 7.17 9.45 -15.28
CA TYR A 90 7.46 8.02 -15.35
C TYR A 90 8.04 7.62 -16.69
N SER A 91 9.23 7.03 -16.66
CA SER A 91 9.59 6.00 -17.62
C SER A 91 8.84 4.71 -17.31
N ARG A 92 8.77 3.82 -18.30
CA ARG A 92 8.24 2.46 -18.13
C ARG A 92 8.94 1.74 -16.97
N GLU A 93 10.26 1.83 -16.92
CA GLU A 93 11.10 1.17 -15.93
C GLU A 93 10.86 1.73 -14.53
N THR A 94 10.77 3.06 -14.39
CA THR A 94 10.48 3.69 -13.09
C THR A 94 9.11 3.28 -12.57
N TYR A 95 8.08 3.30 -13.41
CA TYR A 95 6.75 2.87 -13.02
C TYR A 95 6.74 1.41 -12.56
N TYR A 96 7.21 0.48 -13.40
CA TYR A 96 7.18 -0.94 -13.07
C TYR A 96 8.10 -1.30 -11.90
N ALA A 97 9.28 -0.69 -11.77
CA ALA A 97 10.13 -0.91 -10.61
C ALA A 97 9.39 -0.55 -9.31
N ASN A 98 8.73 0.61 -9.25
CA ASN A 98 7.97 1.03 -8.07
C ASN A 98 6.82 0.09 -7.74
N VAL A 99 6.04 -0.33 -8.75
CA VAL A 99 4.96 -1.32 -8.58
C VAL A 99 5.50 -2.63 -8.01
N TYR A 100 6.53 -3.21 -8.64
CA TYR A 100 7.05 -4.51 -8.21
C TYR A 100 7.70 -4.46 -6.83
N LEU A 101 8.31 -3.33 -6.46
CA LEU A 101 8.81 -3.10 -5.11
C LEU A 101 7.66 -3.04 -4.08
N SER A 102 6.56 -2.37 -4.41
CA SER A 102 5.34 -2.32 -3.58
C SER A 102 4.74 -3.73 -3.39
N MET A 103 4.61 -4.49 -4.47
CA MET A 103 4.14 -5.88 -4.42
C MET A 103 5.07 -6.79 -3.59
N TYR A 104 6.39 -6.64 -3.74
CA TYR A 104 7.38 -7.39 -2.95
C TYR A 104 7.25 -7.08 -1.45
N GLY A 105 7.11 -5.80 -1.09
CA GLY A 105 6.92 -5.37 0.29
C GLY A 105 5.67 -6.00 0.91
N ASN A 106 4.54 -5.94 0.20
CA ASN A 106 3.27 -6.46 0.71
C ASN A 106 3.20 -7.99 0.77
N LEU A 107 3.82 -8.70 -0.17
CA LEU A 107 4.00 -10.14 -0.06
C LEU A 107 4.89 -10.51 1.14
N THR A 108 5.93 -9.70 1.43
CA THR A 108 6.78 -9.90 2.61
C THR A 108 5.98 -9.69 3.91
N PHE A 109 5.10 -8.69 3.96
CA PHE A 109 4.20 -8.46 5.08
C PHE A 109 3.22 -9.62 5.30
N ALA A 110 2.63 -10.14 4.23
CA ALA A 110 1.77 -11.32 4.29
C ALA A 110 2.51 -12.56 4.83
N THR A 111 3.77 -12.76 4.40
CA THR A 111 4.64 -13.82 4.92
C THR A 111 4.95 -13.67 6.40
N PHE A 112 5.21 -12.45 6.88
CA PHE A 112 5.43 -12.21 8.31
C PHE A 112 4.20 -12.54 9.15
N TYR A 113 3.01 -12.16 8.68
CA TYR A 113 1.77 -12.54 9.33
C TYR A 113 1.57 -14.05 9.37
N ASP A 114 1.72 -14.73 8.22
CA ASP A 114 1.50 -16.17 8.09
C ASP A 114 2.36 -16.96 9.08
N LEU A 115 3.64 -16.62 9.19
CA LEU A 115 4.58 -17.25 10.14
C LEU A 115 4.30 -16.86 11.59
N TYR A 116 3.90 -15.61 11.85
CA TYR A 116 3.60 -15.12 13.19
C TYR A 116 2.34 -15.78 13.78
N GLU A 117 1.24 -15.82 13.03
CA GLU A 117 -0.10 -16.16 13.51
C GLU A 117 -0.18 -17.53 14.17
N THR A 118 0.52 -18.51 13.61
CA THR A 118 0.51 -19.91 14.04
C THR A 118 1.82 -20.32 14.70
N GLY A 119 2.75 -19.38 14.94
CA GLY A 119 4.07 -19.72 15.50
C GLY A 119 4.89 -20.64 14.60
N CYS A 120 4.88 -20.38 13.29
CA CYS A 120 5.47 -21.20 12.22
C CYS A 120 4.84 -22.57 11.99
N GLU A 121 3.73 -22.92 12.64
CA GLU A 121 2.91 -24.07 12.23
C GLU A 121 2.14 -23.75 10.94
N LYS A 122 1.61 -24.77 10.26
CA LYS A 122 0.90 -24.58 9.00
C LYS A 122 -0.35 -23.70 9.18
N ASN A 123 -0.34 -22.53 8.54
CA ASN A 123 -1.48 -21.62 8.53
C ASN A 123 -2.39 -21.87 7.30
N SER A 124 -3.55 -22.48 7.52
CA SER A 124 -4.52 -22.80 6.47
C SER A 124 -5.32 -21.58 5.97
N SER A 125 -5.42 -20.52 6.79
CA SER A 125 -6.25 -19.33 6.51
C SER A 125 -5.60 -18.34 5.55
N THR A 126 -4.26 -18.30 5.48
CA THR A 126 -3.52 -17.23 4.77
C THR A 126 -3.96 -17.05 3.33
N PHE A 127 -4.18 -18.12 2.55
CA PHE A 127 -4.63 -17.96 1.16
C PHE A 127 -6.06 -17.44 1.07
N GLY A 128 -6.94 -17.83 2.00
CA GLY A 128 -8.26 -17.21 2.13
C GLY A 128 -8.14 -15.72 2.41
N LEU A 129 -7.33 -15.34 3.39
CA LEU A 129 -7.12 -13.94 3.76
C LEU A 129 -6.52 -13.09 2.61
N MET A 130 -5.64 -13.65 1.80
CA MET A 130 -5.13 -12.97 0.59
C MET A 130 -6.20 -12.76 -0.48
N LEU A 131 -7.25 -13.58 -0.47
CA LEU A 131 -8.40 -13.47 -1.37
C LEU A 131 -9.57 -12.69 -0.76
N SER A 132 -9.45 -12.22 0.49
CA SER A 132 -10.49 -11.46 1.19
C SER A 132 -11.14 -10.35 0.36
N PRO A 133 -10.43 -9.56 -0.47
CA PRO A 133 -11.08 -8.53 -1.29
C PRO A 133 -12.13 -9.07 -2.29
N PHE A 134 -12.07 -10.36 -2.61
CA PHE A 134 -13.00 -11.01 -3.54
C PHE A 134 -14.02 -11.90 -2.83
N GLN A 135 -13.94 -12.03 -1.51
CA GLN A 135 -14.88 -12.78 -0.68
C GLN A 135 -16.08 -11.92 -0.30
N VAL A 136 -16.72 -11.28 -1.29
CA VAL A 136 -17.77 -10.27 -1.06
C VAL A 136 -18.92 -10.80 -0.20
N TRP A 137 -19.22 -12.11 -0.28
CA TRP A 137 -20.25 -12.75 0.52
C TRP A 137 -19.97 -12.70 2.04
N GLU A 138 -18.72 -12.53 2.48
CA GLU A 138 -18.36 -12.42 3.91
C GLU A 138 -18.70 -11.04 4.51
N TYR A 139 -18.95 -10.02 3.67
CA TYR A 139 -19.14 -8.64 4.13
C TYR A 139 -20.15 -7.83 3.31
N ALA A 140 -20.94 -8.49 2.46
CA ALA A 140 -21.94 -7.85 1.61
C ALA A 140 -23.05 -7.16 2.43
N ASP A 141 -23.34 -7.65 3.63
CA ASP A 141 -24.37 -7.07 4.51
C ASP A 141 -23.79 -6.11 5.56
N GLU A 142 -22.47 -5.89 5.53
CA GLU A 142 -21.75 -5.17 6.58
C GLU A 142 -21.59 -3.69 6.24
N TRP A 143 -22.18 -2.82 7.06
CA TRP A 143 -22.07 -1.36 6.87
C TRP A 143 -20.62 -0.87 7.02
N THR A 144 -19.81 -1.56 7.81
CA THR A 144 -18.38 -1.32 8.00
C THR A 144 -17.60 -1.47 6.70
N PHE A 145 -18.07 -2.27 5.75
CA PHE A 145 -17.47 -2.35 4.42
C PHE A 145 -18.01 -1.26 3.48
N TRP A 146 -19.33 -1.06 3.44
CA TRP A 146 -19.95 -0.19 2.44
C TRP A 146 -19.72 1.30 2.68
N VAL A 147 -19.71 1.77 3.93
CA VAL A 147 -19.49 3.19 4.23
C VAL A 147 -18.17 3.71 3.64
N PRO A 148 -17.00 3.11 3.91
CA PRO A 148 -15.75 3.59 3.33
C PRO A 148 -15.72 3.40 1.81
N THR A 149 -16.27 2.30 1.28
CA THR A 149 -16.30 2.03 -0.17
C THR A 149 -17.13 3.06 -0.95
N ILE A 150 -18.30 3.43 -0.43
CA ILE A 150 -19.16 4.46 -1.02
C ILE A 150 -18.48 5.83 -0.92
N TRP A 151 -17.86 6.14 0.22
CA TRP A 151 -17.10 7.39 0.36
C TRP A 151 -15.97 7.47 -0.67
N ALA A 152 -15.17 6.41 -0.81
CA ALA A 152 -14.07 6.35 -1.79
C ALA A 152 -14.58 6.51 -3.23
N SER A 153 -15.79 6.06 -3.50
CA SER A 153 -16.44 6.18 -4.82
C SER A 153 -16.97 7.58 -5.12
N THR A 154 -17.18 8.43 -4.10
CA THR A 154 -17.93 9.69 -4.23
C THR A 154 -17.13 10.94 -3.85
N VAL A 155 -16.07 10.81 -3.04
CA VAL A 155 -15.24 11.95 -2.62
C VAL A 155 -14.64 12.68 -3.83
N SER A 156 -14.55 14.01 -3.79
CA SER A 156 -13.84 14.78 -4.82
C SER A 156 -12.33 14.52 -4.74
N LEU A 157 -11.68 14.33 -5.90
CA LEU A 157 -10.25 13.99 -5.98
C LEU A 157 -9.45 14.99 -6.83
N ASP A 158 -10.08 16.07 -7.30
CA ASP A 158 -9.48 17.08 -8.20
C ASP A 158 -8.60 16.45 -9.29
N SER A 159 -9.08 15.33 -9.85
CA SER A 159 -8.29 14.47 -10.73
C SER A 159 -7.91 15.14 -12.05
N ASP A 160 -8.62 16.20 -12.42
CA ASP A 160 -8.29 17.07 -13.56
C ASP A 160 -7.01 17.91 -13.34
N LEU A 161 -6.53 18.01 -12.09
CA LEU A 161 -5.26 18.62 -11.68
C LEU A 161 -4.12 17.60 -11.55
N VAL A 162 -4.33 16.37 -12.01
CA VAL A 162 -3.31 15.32 -12.01
C VAL A 162 -2.81 15.12 -13.43
N THR A 163 -1.49 15.20 -13.61
CA THR A 163 -0.85 14.97 -14.90
C THR A 163 0.25 13.92 -14.77
N TYR A 164 0.16 12.88 -15.59
CA TYR A 164 1.21 11.88 -15.77
C TYR A 164 1.97 12.18 -17.06
N HIS A 165 3.23 12.57 -16.91
CA HIS A 165 4.21 12.69 -17.98
C HIS A 165 4.86 11.32 -18.15
N VAL A 166 4.47 10.60 -19.21
CA VAL A 166 4.86 9.19 -19.44
C VAL A 166 5.60 9.03 -20.75
N ASP A 167 6.54 8.09 -20.79
CA ASP A 167 7.18 7.69 -22.05
C ASP A 167 6.16 7.01 -22.99
N ASN A 168 6.39 7.09 -24.31
CA ASN A 168 5.45 6.60 -25.33
C ASN A 168 5.14 5.10 -25.26
N ASP A 169 5.98 4.34 -24.59
CA ASP A 169 5.86 2.89 -24.41
C ASP A 169 5.18 2.52 -23.08
N LEU A 170 4.64 3.48 -22.33
CA LEU A 170 3.85 3.24 -21.11
C LEU A 170 2.43 3.82 -21.27
N SER A 171 1.45 2.94 -21.50
CA SER A 171 0.07 3.37 -21.69
C SER A 171 -0.68 3.59 -20.38
N LYS A 172 -1.68 4.49 -20.43
CA LYS A 172 -2.65 4.70 -19.34
C LYS A 172 -3.33 3.41 -18.89
N ASN A 173 -3.67 2.52 -19.83
CA ASN A 173 -4.33 1.25 -19.52
C ASN A 173 -3.39 0.28 -18.80
N GLU A 174 -2.11 0.25 -19.16
CA GLU A 174 -1.11 -0.54 -18.43
C GLU A 174 -0.98 -0.06 -17.00
N ILE A 175 -0.95 1.26 -16.77
CA ILE A 175 -0.90 1.83 -15.43
C ILE A 175 -2.16 1.45 -14.64
N ILE A 176 -3.36 1.65 -15.20
CA ILE A 176 -4.62 1.29 -14.52
C ILE A 176 -4.68 -0.20 -14.14
N ASN A 177 -4.36 -1.09 -15.08
CA ASN A 177 -4.45 -2.53 -14.84
C ASN A 177 -3.41 -3.01 -13.82
N THR A 178 -2.21 -2.43 -13.87
CA THR A 178 -1.13 -2.80 -12.96
C THR A 178 -1.40 -2.27 -11.55
N SER A 179 -1.90 -1.03 -11.43
CA SER A 179 -2.33 -0.43 -10.16
C SER A 179 -3.44 -1.25 -9.49
N PHE A 180 -4.39 -1.82 -10.25
CA PHE A 180 -5.40 -2.72 -9.67
C PHE A 180 -4.75 -3.85 -8.87
N LEU A 181 -3.84 -4.62 -9.47
CA LEU A 181 -3.18 -5.73 -8.75
C LEU A 181 -2.32 -5.23 -7.58
N GLN A 182 -1.62 -4.11 -7.77
CA GLN A 182 -0.78 -3.51 -6.74
C GLN A 182 -1.59 -3.19 -5.48
N TYR A 183 -2.68 -2.45 -5.61
CA TYR A 183 -3.45 -1.97 -4.46
C TYR A 183 -4.28 -3.06 -3.78
N GLN A 184 -4.66 -4.11 -4.50
CA GLN A 184 -5.20 -5.32 -3.87
C GLN A 184 -4.17 -5.98 -2.95
N LEU A 185 -2.90 -6.06 -3.39
CA LEU A 185 -1.82 -6.58 -2.54
C LEU A 185 -1.45 -5.63 -1.40
N VAL A 186 -1.54 -4.30 -1.60
CA VAL A 186 -1.33 -3.31 -0.52
C VAL A 186 -2.27 -3.56 0.64
N GLY A 187 -3.58 -3.61 0.39
CA GLY A 187 -4.54 -3.86 1.48
C GLY A 187 -4.35 -5.21 2.17
N VAL A 188 -3.99 -6.27 1.42
CA VAL A 188 -3.64 -7.59 1.98
C VAL A 188 -2.41 -7.50 2.88
N GLY A 189 -1.29 -6.99 2.36
CA GLY A 189 -0.01 -6.99 3.06
C GLY A 189 -0.03 -6.07 4.28
N GLU A 190 -0.49 -4.84 4.10
CA GLU A 190 -0.50 -3.85 5.18
C GLU A 190 -1.42 -4.26 6.34
N GLU A 191 -2.64 -4.74 6.09
CA GLU A 191 -3.52 -5.16 7.20
C GLU A 191 -3.01 -6.44 7.89
N MET A 192 -2.43 -7.38 7.14
CA MET A 192 -1.76 -8.55 7.73
C MET A 192 -0.62 -8.13 8.67
N LEU A 193 0.19 -7.13 8.32
CA LEU A 193 1.23 -6.62 9.20
C LEU A 193 0.66 -5.77 10.35
N PHE A 194 -0.05 -4.69 10.05
CA PHE A 194 -0.43 -3.68 11.04
C PHE A 194 -1.49 -4.18 12.00
N ARG A 195 -2.45 -4.99 11.54
CA ARG A 195 -3.49 -5.56 12.40
C ARG A 195 -3.12 -6.95 12.87
N GLY A 196 -2.77 -7.83 11.93
CA GLY A 196 -2.48 -9.23 12.20
C GLY A 196 -1.26 -9.44 13.09
N VAL A 197 -0.17 -8.69 12.86
CA VAL A 197 1.07 -8.80 13.64
C VAL A 197 1.17 -7.72 14.71
N ILE A 198 1.16 -6.44 14.34
CA ILE A 198 1.49 -5.34 15.25
C ILE A 198 0.39 -5.12 16.29
N GLN A 199 -0.86 -4.89 15.85
CA GLN A 199 -1.98 -4.68 16.79
C GLN A 199 -2.22 -5.91 17.68
N LYS A 200 -2.12 -7.12 17.12
CA LYS A 200 -2.23 -8.36 17.90
C LYS A 200 -1.12 -8.50 18.93
N SER A 201 0.13 -8.24 18.56
CA SER A 201 1.27 -8.25 19.48
C SER A 201 1.11 -7.24 20.61
N LEU A 202 0.69 -6.02 20.29
CA LEU A 202 0.42 -4.97 21.27
C LEU A 202 -0.72 -5.36 22.22
N PHE A 203 -1.79 -5.97 21.70
CA PHE A 203 -2.87 -6.46 22.54
C PHE A 203 -2.39 -7.53 23.53
N ASN A 204 -1.61 -8.50 23.05
CA ASN A 204 -1.03 -9.54 23.89
C ASN A 204 -0.12 -8.95 24.98
N LEU A 205 0.75 -8.01 24.60
CA LEU A 205 1.65 -7.31 25.52
C LEU A 205 0.88 -6.52 26.59
N PHE A 206 -0.08 -5.69 26.18
CA PHE A 206 -0.86 -4.89 27.12
C PHE A 206 -1.73 -5.75 28.04
N SER A 207 -2.24 -6.88 27.54
CA SER A 207 -3.03 -7.83 28.34
C SER A 207 -2.23 -8.55 29.43
N MET A 208 -0.89 -8.45 29.44
CA MET A 208 -0.07 -8.92 30.55
C MET A 208 -0.18 -8.02 31.79
N GLY A 209 -0.50 -6.74 31.61
CA GLY A 209 -0.54 -5.74 32.69
C GLY A 209 -1.89 -5.05 32.89
N PHE A 210 -2.78 -5.11 31.89
CA PHE A 210 -4.10 -4.46 31.90
C PHE A 210 -5.22 -5.46 31.62
N SER A 211 -6.45 -5.07 31.95
CA SER A 211 -7.65 -5.81 31.55
C SER A 211 -7.89 -5.72 30.03
N LYS A 212 -8.71 -6.62 29.48
CA LYS A 212 -8.88 -6.79 28.03
C LYS A 212 -9.35 -5.51 27.31
N SER A 213 -10.29 -4.75 27.87
CA SER A 213 -10.80 -3.53 27.23
C SER A 213 -9.75 -2.41 27.07
N PRO A 214 -9.02 -1.99 28.13
CA PRO A 214 -7.88 -1.08 27.98
C PRO A 214 -6.80 -1.60 27.03
N SER A 215 -6.48 -2.90 27.08
CA SER A 215 -5.52 -3.52 26.16
C SER A 215 -5.96 -3.44 24.70
N ARG A 216 -7.26 -3.64 24.43
CA ARG A 216 -7.85 -3.50 23.10
C ARG A 216 -7.73 -2.07 22.57
N TRP A 217 -8.17 -1.08 23.34
CA TRP A 217 -8.08 0.30 22.89
C TRP A 217 -6.64 0.80 22.77
N GLY A 218 -5.79 0.40 23.71
CA GLY A 218 -4.35 0.67 23.64
C GLY A 218 -3.72 0.10 22.38
N SER A 219 -4.00 -1.17 22.03
CA SER A 219 -3.44 -1.78 20.84
C SER A 219 -3.92 -1.12 19.55
N ILE A 220 -5.22 -0.78 19.45
CA ILE A 220 -5.80 -0.06 18.31
C ILE A 220 -5.09 1.29 18.13
N ILE A 221 -5.03 2.11 19.18
CA ILE A 221 -4.47 3.47 19.08
C ILE A 221 -2.98 3.42 18.76
N THR A 222 -2.21 2.57 19.44
CA THR A 222 -0.77 2.47 19.21
C THR A 222 -0.44 1.91 17.82
N ALA A 223 -1.12 0.86 17.36
CA ALA A 223 -0.90 0.34 16.01
C ALA A 223 -1.27 1.37 14.93
N SER A 224 -2.33 2.16 15.16
CA SER A 224 -2.73 3.25 14.27
C SER A 224 -1.72 4.38 14.23
N ALA A 225 -1.09 4.70 15.37
CA ALA A 225 -0.02 5.70 15.43
C ALA A 225 1.21 5.25 14.64
N ILE A 226 1.60 3.98 14.76
CA ILE A 226 2.69 3.41 13.95
C ILE A 226 2.32 3.45 12.46
N PHE A 227 1.09 3.09 12.12
CA PHE A 227 0.58 3.16 10.75
C PHE A 227 0.64 4.58 10.19
N GLY A 228 0.19 5.59 10.95
CA GLY A 228 0.32 7.00 10.57
C GLY A 228 1.77 7.47 10.42
N ALA A 229 2.68 7.00 11.29
CA ALA A 229 4.08 7.42 11.27
C ALA A 229 4.88 6.91 10.07
N VAL A 230 4.46 5.80 9.43
CA VAL A 230 5.11 5.30 8.21
C VAL A 230 4.58 5.95 6.93
N HIS A 231 3.57 6.81 7.04
CA HIS A 231 2.95 7.52 5.93
C HIS A 231 3.52 8.94 5.81
N SER A 232 3.56 9.49 4.59
CA SER A 232 4.12 10.82 4.33
C SER A 232 3.14 11.80 3.69
N GLY A 233 2.08 11.33 3.04
CA GLY A 233 1.20 12.16 2.22
C GLY A 233 1.70 12.39 0.79
N ALA A 234 2.94 11.99 0.47
CA ALA A 234 3.53 12.25 -0.83
C ALA A 234 2.98 11.30 -1.90
N GLY A 235 2.79 11.80 -3.14
CA GLY A 235 2.37 10.97 -4.27
C GLY A 235 1.04 10.23 -4.06
N PHE A 236 0.04 10.93 -3.49
CA PHE A 236 -1.28 10.41 -3.12
C PHE A 236 -1.31 9.32 -2.04
N THR A 237 -0.19 9.02 -1.38
CA THR A 237 -0.22 8.27 -0.12
C THR A 237 -0.99 9.06 0.93
N ALA A 238 -1.62 8.39 1.89
CA ALA A 238 -2.32 9.08 2.98
C ALA A 238 -1.34 9.96 3.78
N SER A 239 -1.79 11.13 4.24
CA SER A 239 -1.01 11.90 5.20
C SER A 239 -0.95 11.17 6.55
N PRO A 240 0.05 11.45 7.41
CA PRO A 240 0.16 10.78 8.71
C PRO A 240 -1.13 10.81 9.55
N GLY A 241 -1.83 11.95 9.55
CA GLY A 241 -3.08 12.12 10.28
C GLY A 241 -4.25 11.34 9.69
N VAL A 242 -4.38 11.32 8.36
CA VAL A 242 -5.42 10.54 7.66
C VAL A 242 -5.18 9.05 7.85
N ALA A 243 -3.93 8.60 7.69
CA ALA A 243 -3.53 7.21 7.93
C ALA A 243 -3.80 6.81 9.38
N PHE A 244 -3.51 7.65 10.37
CA PHE A 244 -3.84 7.38 11.77
C PHE A 244 -5.35 7.14 11.99
N VAL A 245 -6.20 8.01 11.45
CA VAL A 245 -7.67 7.87 11.58
C VAL A 245 -8.19 6.63 10.86
N ALA A 246 -7.73 6.38 9.63
CA ALA A 246 -8.04 5.15 8.91
C ALA A 246 -7.58 3.91 9.68
N GLY A 247 -6.40 3.99 10.31
CA GLY A 247 -5.86 2.93 11.15
C GLY A 247 -6.74 2.63 12.36
N ILE A 248 -7.32 3.65 13.02
CA ILE A 248 -8.27 3.44 14.12
C ILE A 248 -9.50 2.70 13.60
N TYR A 249 -10.04 3.14 12.47
CA TYR A 249 -11.21 2.50 11.86
C TYR A 249 -10.95 1.02 11.55
N LEU A 250 -9.89 0.73 10.79
CA LEU A 250 -9.51 -0.64 10.42
C LEU A 250 -9.16 -1.48 11.66
N GLY A 251 -8.53 -0.88 12.68
CA GLY A 251 -8.24 -1.54 13.95
C GLY A 251 -9.49 -1.91 14.76
N MET A 252 -10.55 -1.09 14.70
CA MET A 252 -11.84 -1.42 15.32
C MET A 252 -12.58 -2.52 14.56
N VAL A 253 -12.56 -2.48 13.23
CA VAL A 253 -13.16 -3.53 12.38
C VAL A 253 -12.42 -4.85 12.59
N TYR A 254 -11.09 -4.82 12.68
CA TYR A 254 -10.26 -5.99 12.97
C TYR A 254 -10.55 -6.57 14.35
N HIS A 255 -10.73 -5.71 15.36
CA HIS A 255 -10.87 -6.11 16.76
C HIS A 255 -12.23 -5.65 17.31
N PRO A 256 -13.36 -6.21 16.85
CA PRO A 256 -14.69 -5.66 17.16
C PRO A 256 -15.08 -5.82 18.64
N ALA A 257 -14.61 -6.88 19.29
CA ALA A 257 -14.88 -7.17 20.70
C ALA A 257 -13.67 -7.82 21.38
N GLU A 258 -13.67 -7.87 22.71
CA GLU A 258 -12.55 -8.45 23.48
C GLU A 258 -12.23 -9.88 23.03
N GLY A 259 -11.00 -10.12 22.60
CA GLY A 259 -10.54 -11.43 22.14
C GLY A 259 -11.03 -11.89 20.75
N ASN A 260 -11.80 -11.06 20.02
CA ASN A 260 -12.23 -11.37 18.65
C ASN A 260 -11.36 -10.63 17.64
N PHE A 261 -10.81 -11.35 16.68
CA PHE A 261 -9.96 -10.81 15.62
C PHE A 261 -10.43 -11.32 14.25
N ASP A 262 -10.64 -10.42 13.30
CA ASP A 262 -11.01 -10.76 11.93
C ASP A 262 -10.30 -9.84 10.92
N LEU A 263 -9.43 -10.42 10.10
CA LEU A 263 -8.70 -9.70 9.05
C LEU A 263 -9.46 -9.59 7.73
N THR A 264 -10.56 -10.32 7.56
CA THR A 264 -11.28 -10.41 6.28
C THR A 264 -11.79 -9.03 5.84
N GLN A 265 -12.57 -8.38 6.70
CA GLN A 265 -13.12 -7.05 6.40
C GLN A 265 -12.05 -5.96 6.29
N PRO A 266 -11.08 -5.81 7.22
CA PRO A 266 -10.03 -4.80 7.10
C PRO A 266 -9.25 -4.90 5.78
N ILE A 267 -8.84 -6.13 5.39
CA ILE A 267 -8.14 -6.37 4.13
C ILE A 267 -9.00 -5.92 2.94
N ALA A 268 -10.28 -6.32 2.92
CA ALA A 268 -11.19 -5.97 1.83
C ALA A 268 -11.41 -4.45 1.74
N ILE A 269 -11.65 -3.79 2.88
CA ILE A 269 -11.85 -2.33 2.95
C ILE A 269 -10.63 -1.61 2.40
N HIS A 270 -9.43 -1.92 2.90
CA HIS A 270 -8.20 -1.24 2.49
C HIS A 270 -7.93 -1.47 0.99
N SER A 271 -8.02 -2.72 0.53
CA SER A 271 -7.78 -3.08 -0.87
C SER A 271 -8.71 -2.35 -1.84
N TRP A 272 -10.01 -2.33 -1.54
CA TRP A 272 -10.99 -1.65 -2.39
C TRP A 272 -10.93 -0.13 -2.29
N TRP A 273 -10.68 0.41 -1.10
CA TRP A 273 -10.50 1.84 -0.89
C TRP A 273 -9.40 2.40 -1.80
N ASP A 274 -8.20 1.83 -1.73
CA ASP A 274 -7.08 2.27 -2.56
C ASP A 274 -7.34 2.06 -4.05
N THR A 275 -7.88 0.90 -4.40
CA THR A 275 -8.20 0.57 -5.80
C THR A 275 -9.20 1.55 -6.41
N ILE A 276 -10.26 1.90 -5.68
CA ILE A 276 -11.29 2.83 -6.15
C ILE A 276 -10.70 4.23 -6.30
N LEU A 277 -10.01 4.72 -5.27
CA LEU A 277 -9.42 6.06 -5.30
C LEU A 277 -8.41 6.20 -6.43
N GLU A 278 -7.51 5.23 -6.58
CA GLU A 278 -6.50 5.27 -7.63
C GLU A 278 -7.10 5.13 -9.02
N HIS A 279 -8.05 4.20 -9.21
CA HIS A 279 -8.71 4.04 -10.50
C HIS A 279 -9.40 5.34 -10.93
N ARG A 280 -10.08 6.02 -10.02
CA ARG A 280 -10.73 7.32 -10.28
C ARG A 280 -9.71 8.40 -10.65
N ARG A 281 -8.60 8.51 -9.91
CA ARG A 281 -7.52 9.45 -10.22
C ARG A 281 -6.96 9.20 -11.62
N LEU A 282 -6.57 7.96 -11.91
CA LEU A 282 -5.99 7.59 -13.19
C LEU A 282 -6.96 7.80 -14.35
N LYS A 283 -8.24 7.48 -14.15
CA LYS A 283 -9.28 7.63 -15.18
C LYS A 283 -9.45 9.08 -15.61
N ASP A 284 -9.44 10.01 -14.67
CA ASP A 284 -9.73 11.43 -14.94
C ASP A 284 -8.46 12.29 -15.08
N ALA A 285 -7.28 11.74 -14.76
CA ALA A 285 -5.99 12.39 -14.96
C ALA A 285 -5.60 12.58 -16.44
N LYS A 286 -4.78 13.60 -16.68
CA LYS A 286 -4.14 13.89 -17.96
C LYS A 286 -2.90 13.01 -18.15
N PHE A 287 -2.72 12.50 -19.36
CA PHE A 287 -1.52 11.77 -19.76
C PHE A 287 -0.89 12.51 -20.93
N VAL A 288 0.39 12.85 -20.79
CA VAL A 288 1.16 13.58 -21.79
C VAL A 288 2.47 12.86 -22.03
N GLU A 289 2.99 12.97 -23.25
CA GLU A 289 4.30 12.42 -23.59
C GLU A 289 5.40 13.18 -22.83
N ARG A 290 6.21 12.43 -22.09
CA ARG A 290 7.38 12.94 -21.38
C ARG A 290 8.50 13.24 -22.37
N LYS A 291 9.11 14.42 -22.27
CA LYS A 291 10.29 14.74 -23.09
C LYS A 291 11.52 14.00 -22.57
N SER A 292 12.44 13.68 -23.47
CA SER A 292 13.73 13.09 -23.10
C SER A 292 14.43 13.92 -22.01
N GLY A 293 14.70 13.29 -20.87
CA GLY A 293 15.36 13.92 -19.72
C GLY A 293 14.46 14.81 -18.83
N GLU A 294 13.17 14.92 -19.13
CA GLU A 294 12.20 15.64 -18.30
C GLU A 294 11.89 14.89 -17.00
N ASN A 295 11.84 15.64 -15.90
CA ASN A 295 11.57 15.16 -14.55
C ASN A 295 11.03 16.30 -13.67
N ALA A 296 10.61 15.98 -12.45
CA ALA A 296 10.01 16.94 -11.52
C ALA A 296 10.91 18.15 -11.17
N LEU A 297 12.23 18.02 -11.24
CA LEU A 297 13.16 19.10 -10.90
C LEU A 297 13.37 20.11 -12.04
N ASN A 298 13.25 19.67 -13.29
CA ASN A 298 13.45 20.52 -14.46
C ASN A 298 12.17 20.86 -15.22
N TYR A 299 11.03 20.31 -14.80
CA TYR A 299 9.72 20.67 -15.32
C TYR A 299 9.29 22.04 -14.82
N THR A 300 9.27 23.00 -15.73
CA THR A 300 8.60 24.30 -15.52
C THR A 300 7.17 24.17 -16.04
N LEU A 301 6.22 24.36 -15.14
CA LEU A 301 4.80 24.43 -15.50
C LEU A 301 4.66 25.59 -16.49
N GLN A 302 4.43 25.28 -17.76
CA GLN A 302 4.16 26.34 -18.73
C GLN A 302 2.84 26.97 -18.33
N ASP A 303 2.87 28.26 -17.94
CA ASP A 303 1.71 29.12 -17.87
C ASP A 303 1.05 29.19 -19.26
N ARG A 304 0.30 28.15 -19.61
CA ARG A 304 -0.56 28.11 -20.79
C ARG A 304 -2.00 27.95 -20.33
N ARG A 305 -2.45 28.96 -19.60
CA ARG A 305 -3.76 29.56 -19.85
C ARG A 305 -3.58 30.97 -20.42
N THR A 306 -2.90 31.09 -21.57
CA THR A 306 -3.35 32.09 -22.53
C THR A 306 -4.64 31.56 -23.14
N TYR A 307 -5.77 31.94 -22.55
CA TYR A 307 -7.02 31.89 -23.29
C TYR A 307 -6.80 32.67 -24.58
N PRO A 308 -6.99 32.09 -25.78
CA PRO A 308 -7.08 32.89 -26.98
C PRO A 308 -8.41 33.66 -26.87
N LEU A 309 -8.34 34.85 -26.26
CA LEU A 309 -9.36 35.87 -26.42
C LEU A 309 -9.27 36.35 -27.87
N PHE A 310 -9.88 35.61 -28.79
CA PHE A 310 -10.39 36.22 -30.01
C PHE A 310 -11.50 37.18 -29.60
N GLY A 311 -11.29 38.50 -29.74
CA GLY A 311 -12.41 39.42 -29.73
C GLY A 311 -12.14 40.88 -29.37
N PHE A 312 -11.41 41.58 -30.24
CA PHE A 312 -11.54 43.02 -30.55
C PHE A 312 -11.12 44.14 -29.56
N ASN A 313 -10.18 44.93 -30.09
CA ASN A 313 -9.81 46.34 -29.84
C ASN A 313 -10.84 47.24 -29.12
N TYR A 314 -10.36 48.15 -28.26
CA TYR A 314 -10.32 49.60 -28.56
C TYR A 314 -9.32 50.35 -27.67
N PHE A 315 -8.70 51.37 -28.28
CA PHE A 315 -7.83 52.40 -27.72
C PHE A 315 -8.47 53.20 -26.58
N PHE A 316 -7.69 53.52 -25.54
CA PHE A 316 -7.15 54.85 -25.25
C PHE A 316 -5.85 54.71 -24.43
#